data_AF-A0A8J2EW62-F1
#
_entry.id   AF-A0A8J2EW62-F1
#
_cell.length_a   1.000
_cell.length_b   1.000
_cell.length_c   1.000
_cell.angle_alpha   90.00
_cell.angle_beta   90.00
_cell.angle_gamma   90.00
#
_symmetry.space_group_name_H-M   'P 1'
#
loop_
_entity.id
_entity.type
_entity.pdbx_description
1 polymer ?
#
loop_
_entity_poly.entity_id
_entity_poly.type
_entity_poly.pdbx_seq_one_letter_code
_entity_poly.pdbx_strand_id
1 'polypeptide(L)'
;MFIQSRRAAADLVLRTTAGCSRTLTTSTSTAAHQICRPALVSTSFPGGGAHSTTTASAIQTQKRNYHEAVIDHFNNPRNVGKLDSKKKNVGSALVGKASCGDVIKLQIEVDETTGQIKDAKFKTFGCGSAIASSSLATEMIRGKKIEQAAQLKNTDISQELNLPPVKIHCSVLAEEAIQAAIDDYKKKQGSSSESGAPAGEQTTAAAGA
;
A
#
# COMPACT_ATOMS: atom_id res chain seq x y z
N MET A 1 54.59 -23.31 -16.57
CA MET A 1 55.07 -21.92 -16.65
C MET A 1 53.96 -21.02 -16.13
N PHE A 2 54.29 -20.26 -15.07
CA PHE A 2 53.75 -18.96 -14.67
C PHE A 2 52.21 -18.79 -14.54
N ILE A 3 51.58 -18.53 -13.39
CA ILE A 3 51.81 -17.60 -12.25
C ILE A 3 50.67 -16.59 -12.20
N GLN A 4 50.08 -16.48 -11.00
CA GLN A 4 49.35 -15.33 -10.43
C GLN A 4 47.89 -15.09 -10.86
N SER A 5 46.97 -14.60 -10.02
CA SER A 5 47.02 -14.15 -8.62
C SER A 5 45.62 -13.64 -8.25
N ARG A 6 45.20 -13.88 -6.99
CA ARG A 6 44.51 -12.95 -6.05
C ARG A 6 43.56 -13.78 -5.17
N ARG A 7 43.98 -14.03 -3.91
CA ARG A 7 43.68 -13.22 -2.69
C ARG A 7 42.26 -13.49 -2.20
N ALA A 8 41.96 -13.66 -0.93
CA ALA A 8 42.73 -13.79 0.30
C ALA A 8 41.73 -14.16 1.41
N ALA A 9 42.22 -14.89 2.41
CA ALA A 9 41.87 -14.81 3.83
C ALA A 9 40.41 -14.70 4.28
N ALA A 10 39.92 -15.73 4.98
CA ALA A 10 39.34 -15.59 6.31
C ALA A 10 39.13 -16.99 6.91
N ASP A 11 40.14 -17.49 7.62
CA ASP A 11 40.02 -18.68 8.44
C ASP A 11 40.71 -18.40 9.77
N LEU A 12 39.94 -17.89 10.74
CA LEU A 12 40.39 -17.84 12.13
C LEU A 12 39.23 -17.65 13.12
N VAL A 13 39.27 -18.50 14.15
CA VAL A 13 38.67 -18.41 15.48
C VAL A 13 37.22 -18.88 15.64
N LEU A 14 37.08 -20.20 15.73
CA LEU A 14 36.17 -20.82 16.70
C LEU A 14 36.87 -20.83 18.07
N ARG A 15 36.36 -20.09 19.07
CA ARG A 15 36.63 -20.35 20.50
C ARG A 15 35.42 -20.03 21.37
N THR A 16 34.90 -21.12 21.92
CA THR A 16 34.06 -21.31 23.10
C THR A 16 34.49 -20.51 24.33
N THR A 17 33.53 -20.01 25.11
CA THR A 17 33.33 -20.09 26.60
C THR A 17 32.36 -18.98 27.06
N ALA A 18 31.20 -19.31 27.63
CA ALA A 18 30.89 -19.50 29.06
C ALA A 18 30.67 -18.19 29.88
N GLY A 19 29.58 -18.16 30.66
CA GLY A 19 29.39 -17.28 31.83
C GLY A 19 28.10 -16.44 31.80
N CYS A 20 27.12 -16.72 32.68
CA CYS A 20 26.93 -16.09 34.01
C CYS A 20 26.16 -14.75 33.87
N SER A 21 25.09 -14.39 34.59
CA SER A 21 24.39 -14.92 35.75
C SER A 21 23.01 -14.26 35.83
N ARG A 22 22.09 -14.88 36.59
CA ARG A 22 20.84 -14.27 37.08
C ARG A 22 21.15 -13.19 38.10
N THR A 23 20.32 -12.14 38.14
CA THR A 23 19.87 -11.54 39.41
C THR A 23 18.44 -10.98 39.24
N LEU A 24 17.53 -11.48 40.08
CA LEU A 24 16.29 -10.81 40.45
C LEU A 24 16.64 -9.62 41.35
N THR A 25 15.89 -8.52 41.27
CA THR A 25 15.39 -7.82 42.47
C THR A 25 14.15 -6.98 42.16
N THR A 26 13.21 -7.14 43.07
CA THR A 26 11.95 -6.44 43.30
C THR A 26 12.14 -4.98 43.73
N SER A 27 11.19 -4.08 43.42
CA SER A 27 10.74 -3.06 44.38
C SER A 27 9.41 -2.41 43.97
N THR A 28 8.42 -2.63 44.82
CA THR A 28 7.15 -1.91 44.97
C THR A 28 7.38 -0.50 45.53
N SER A 29 6.62 0.51 45.09
CA SER A 29 6.34 1.67 45.97
C SER A 29 4.98 2.32 45.67
N THR A 30 4.18 2.29 46.72
CA THR A 30 2.87 2.85 47.00
C THR A 30 2.94 4.36 47.28
N ALA A 31 1.90 5.12 46.92
CA ALA A 31 1.28 6.26 47.67
C ALA A 31 0.48 7.13 46.66
N ALA A 32 -0.84 7.22 46.64
CA ALA A 32 -1.84 7.61 47.65
C ALA A 32 -1.94 9.13 47.90
N HIS A 33 -3.20 9.59 47.94
CA HIS A 33 -3.77 10.89 48.36
C HIS A 33 -3.85 12.01 47.31
N GLN A 34 -5.01 12.26 46.69
CA GLN A 34 -6.26 12.82 47.23
C GLN A 34 -6.21 14.34 47.38
N ILE A 35 -6.88 15.08 46.49
CA ILE A 35 -7.63 16.29 46.86
C ILE A 35 -8.91 16.38 46.01
N CYS A 36 -10.01 16.33 46.74
CA CYS A 36 -11.38 16.67 46.36
C CYS A 36 -11.54 18.21 46.45
N ARG A 37 -12.22 18.87 45.51
CA ARG A 37 -13.40 19.72 45.84
C ARG A 37 -14.06 20.41 44.61
N PRO A 38 -15.36 20.80 44.77
CA PRO A 38 -16.31 21.21 43.72
C PRO A 38 -16.57 22.73 43.70
N ALA A 39 -17.30 23.20 42.68
CA ALA A 39 -18.29 24.30 42.66
C ALA A 39 -18.53 24.69 41.18
N LEU A 40 -19.68 24.41 40.55
CA LEU A 40 -20.96 25.12 40.66
C LEU A 40 -20.78 26.65 40.76
N VAL A 41 -20.82 27.32 39.60
CA VAL A 41 -21.34 28.69 39.54
C VAL A 41 -22.38 28.76 38.42
N SER A 42 -23.62 28.92 38.87
CA SER A 42 -24.76 29.35 38.08
C SER A 42 -24.75 30.87 38.09
N THR A 43 -24.65 31.50 36.94
CA THR A 43 -25.06 32.89 36.75
C THR A 43 -25.86 32.99 35.47
N SER A 44 -27.18 32.86 35.62
CA SER A 44 -28.16 33.57 34.79
C SER A 44 -27.98 35.08 34.98
N PHE A 45 -28.11 35.91 33.95
CA PHE A 45 -29.02 37.07 33.88
C PHE A 45 -29.02 37.65 32.44
N PRO A 46 -30.09 38.34 32.00
CA PRO A 46 -30.64 38.31 30.65
C PRO A 46 -30.47 39.61 29.85
N GLY A 47 -30.79 39.54 28.55
CA GLY A 47 -31.61 40.57 27.89
C GLY A 47 -31.02 41.29 26.67
N GLY A 48 -31.63 41.05 25.51
CA GLY A 48 -32.14 42.14 24.66
C GLY A 48 -31.40 42.49 23.35
N GLY A 49 -32.14 42.37 22.24
CA GLY A 49 -31.98 43.18 21.02
C GLY A 49 -31.07 42.58 19.93
N ALA A 50 -31.61 41.97 18.87
CA ALA A 50 -32.21 42.62 17.69
C ALA A 50 -31.24 42.62 16.49
N HIS A 51 -31.70 41.98 15.42
CA HIS A 51 -31.28 42.11 14.02
C HIS A 51 -29.79 42.07 13.70
N SER A 52 -29.33 40.92 13.23
CA SER A 52 -28.64 40.90 11.95
C SER A 52 -29.08 39.66 11.18
N THR A 53 -29.62 39.92 10.00
CA THR A 53 -29.92 38.99 8.91
C THR A 53 -29.33 37.60 9.06
N THR A 54 -30.20 36.60 9.05
CA THR A 54 -29.89 35.23 8.63
C THR A 54 -29.32 35.30 7.21
N THR A 55 -28.02 35.59 7.08
CA THR A 55 -27.27 35.07 5.96
C THR A 55 -27.22 33.57 6.22
N ALA A 56 -28.12 32.84 5.57
CA ALA A 56 -27.90 31.44 5.28
C ALA A 56 -26.54 31.38 4.58
N SER A 57 -25.49 31.16 5.36
CA SER A 57 -24.18 30.84 4.84
C SER A 57 -24.43 29.60 4.03
N ALA A 58 -24.47 29.76 2.71
CA ALA A 58 -24.52 28.65 1.80
C ALA A 58 -23.37 27.74 2.26
N ILE A 59 -23.72 26.59 2.84
CA ILE A 59 -22.75 25.53 3.06
C ILE A 59 -22.37 25.13 1.65
N GLN A 60 -21.39 25.85 1.09
CA GLN A 60 -20.73 25.51 -0.14
C GLN A 60 -20.20 24.12 0.15
N THR A 61 -20.89 23.12 -0.40
CA THR A 61 -20.40 21.76 -0.45
C THR A 61 -19.08 21.89 -1.19
N GLN A 62 -17.99 21.92 -0.43
CA GLN A 62 -16.64 22.00 -0.96
C GLN A 62 -16.52 20.75 -1.82
N LYS A 63 -16.73 20.91 -3.14
CA LYS A 63 -16.57 19.86 -4.13
C LYS A 63 -15.13 19.41 -3.94
N ARG A 64 -14.95 18.27 -3.27
CA ARG A 64 -13.64 17.67 -3.11
C ARG A 64 -13.10 17.54 -4.54
N ASN A 65 -11.94 18.13 -4.82
CA ASN A 65 -11.34 18.18 -6.16
C ASN A 65 -10.94 16.76 -6.61
N TYR A 66 -11.94 15.97 -6.97
CA TYR A 66 -11.81 14.67 -7.60
C TYR A 66 -12.47 14.77 -8.97
N HIS A 67 -11.76 14.26 -9.96
CA HIS A 67 -12.31 14.11 -11.29
C HIS A 67 -13.52 13.18 -11.25
N GLU A 68 -14.50 13.38 -12.13
CA GLU A 68 -15.72 12.57 -12.16
C GLU A 68 -15.42 11.09 -12.41
N ALA A 69 -14.39 10.82 -13.23
CA ALA A 69 -13.89 9.46 -13.44
C ALA A 69 -13.42 8.77 -12.15
N VAL A 70 -12.72 9.50 -11.27
CA VAL A 70 -12.27 8.95 -9.97
C VAL A 70 -13.47 8.58 -9.10
N ILE A 71 -14.50 9.43 -9.09
CA ILE A 71 -15.72 9.21 -8.31
C ILE A 71 -16.48 8.00 -8.84
N ASP A 72 -16.58 7.87 -10.16
CA ASP A 72 -17.26 6.76 -10.80
C ASP A 72 -16.59 5.40 -10.51
N HIS A 73 -15.26 5.32 -10.68
CA HIS A 73 -14.50 4.11 -10.31
C HIS A 73 -14.47 3.84 -8.81
N PHE A 74 -14.67 4.85 -7.97
CA PHE A 74 -14.77 4.66 -6.52
C PHE A 74 -16.14 4.13 -6.09
N ASN A 75 -17.23 4.66 -6.64
CA ASN A 75 -18.59 4.26 -6.29
C ASN A 75 -18.96 2.89 -6.88
N ASN A 76 -18.48 2.61 -8.09
CA ASN A 76 -18.73 1.34 -8.77
C ASN A 76 -17.41 0.75 -9.30
N PRO A 77 -16.52 0.28 -8.42
CA PRO A 77 -15.24 -0.28 -8.83
C PRO A 77 -15.47 -1.56 -9.64
N ARG A 78 -14.87 -1.63 -10.82
CA ARG A 78 -15.01 -2.76 -11.74
C ARG A 78 -14.06 -3.86 -11.32
N ASN A 79 -14.36 -5.12 -11.62
CA ASN A 79 -13.40 -6.22 -11.44
C ASN A 79 -12.88 -6.43 -10.00
N VAL A 80 -13.62 -6.00 -8.98
CA VAL A 80 -13.26 -6.30 -7.57
C VAL A 80 -13.49 -7.78 -7.29
N GLY A 81 -12.47 -8.46 -6.77
CA GLY A 81 -12.61 -9.88 -6.45
C GLY A 81 -11.30 -10.59 -6.18
N LYS A 82 -11.36 -11.91 -6.14
CA LYS A 82 -10.19 -12.77 -5.97
C LYS A 82 -10.25 -13.89 -7.02
N LEU A 83 -9.08 -14.31 -7.49
CA LEU A 83 -8.89 -15.52 -8.28
C LEU A 83 -8.16 -16.58 -7.46
N ASP A 84 -8.29 -17.83 -7.91
CA ASP A 84 -7.58 -18.96 -7.37
C ASP A 84 -6.08 -18.88 -7.67
N SER A 85 -5.31 -18.47 -6.66
CA SER A 85 -3.85 -18.35 -6.74
C SER A 85 -3.12 -19.68 -7.00
N LYS A 86 -3.83 -20.82 -6.97
CA LYS A 86 -3.27 -22.17 -7.17
C LYS A 86 -3.16 -22.56 -8.64
N LYS A 87 -3.85 -21.86 -9.55
CA LYS A 87 -3.77 -22.12 -10.99
C LYS A 87 -2.41 -21.62 -11.51
N LYS A 88 -1.76 -22.40 -12.37
CA LYS A 88 -0.50 -22.00 -13.04
C LYS A 88 -0.67 -20.76 -13.91
N ASN A 89 -1.87 -20.61 -14.46
CA ASN A 89 -2.25 -19.55 -15.38
C ASN A 89 -2.57 -18.22 -14.67
N VAL A 90 -2.49 -18.20 -13.33
CA VAL A 90 -2.83 -17.02 -12.52
C VAL A 90 -1.57 -16.42 -11.90
N GLY A 91 -1.25 -15.18 -12.29
CA GLY A 91 -0.27 -14.33 -11.62
C GLY A 91 -0.91 -13.57 -10.46
N SER A 92 -0.23 -13.47 -9.33
CA SER A 92 -0.70 -12.74 -8.16
C SER A 92 0.42 -11.89 -7.58
N ALA A 93 0.17 -10.61 -7.39
CA ALA A 93 1.07 -9.69 -6.70
C ALA A 93 0.37 -9.03 -5.52
N LEU A 94 1.14 -8.80 -4.46
CA LEU A 94 0.76 -7.95 -3.34
C LEU A 94 1.83 -6.85 -3.26
N VAL A 95 1.43 -5.61 -3.50
CA VAL A 95 2.32 -4.45 -3.50
C VAL A 95 1.74 -3.42 -2.54
N GLY A 96 2.58 -2.79 -1.73
CA GLY A 96 2.15 -1.76 -0.80
C GLY A 96 3.33 -1.13 -0.09
N LYS A 97 3.18 0.14 0.27
CA LYS A 97 4.20 0.90 1.01
C LYS A 97 3.62 1.31 2.36
N ALA A 98 4.26 0.87 3.46
CA ALA A 98 3.80 1.13 4.82
C ALA A 98 3.64 2.64 5.12
N SER A 99 4.44 3.49 4.45
CA SER A 99 4.42 4.94 4.61
C SER A 99 3.14 5.61 4.10
N CYS A 100 2.48 5.04 3.09
CA CYS A 100 1.28 5.62 2.46
C CYS A 100 -0.01 4.95 2.95
N GLY A 101 0.08 3.77 3.55
CA GLY A 101 -1.09 2.99 3.98
C GLY A 101 -1.89 2.37 2.83
N ASP A 102 -1.37 2.42 1.60
CA ASP A 102 -1.99 1.81 0.43
C ASP A 102 -1.36 0.42 0.17
N VAL A 103 -2.21 -0.59 0.05
CA VAL A 103 -1.85 -1.98 -0.24
C VAL A 103 -2.79 -2.53 -1.29
N ILE A 104 -2.24 -2.90 -2.45
CA ILE A 104 -2.96 -3.48 -3.57
C ILE A 104 -2.57 -4.95 -3.76
N LYS A 105 -3.57 -5.80 -3.90
CA LYS A 105 -3.46 -7.17 -4.37
C LYS A 105 -4.07 -7.26 -5.77
N LEU A 106 -3.24 -7.47 -6.77
CA LEU A 106 -3.66 -7.61 -8.17
C LEU A 106 -3.44 -9.05 -8.63
N GLN A 107 -4.44 -9.63 -9.27
CA GLN A 107 -4.41 -10.98 -9.80
C GLN A 107 -4.83 -10.98 -11.26
N ILE A 108 -4.05 -11.63 -12.12
CA ILE A 108 -4.31 -11.76 -13.55
C ILE A 108 -4.44 -13.23 -13.91
N GLU A 109 -5.41 -13.56 -14.76
CA GLU A 109 -5.55 -14.86 -15.42
C GLU A 109 -5.16 -14.70 -16.88
N VAL A 110 -4.14 -15.45 -17.27
CA VAL A 110 -3.59 -15.41 -18.62
C VAL A 110 -4.01 -16.67 -19.36
N ASP A 111 -4.43 -16.52 -20.60
CA ASP A 111 -4.66 -17.64 -21.49
C ASP A 111 -3.33 -18.09 -22.13
N GLU A 112 -2.94 -19.34 -21.91
CA GLU A 112 -1.67 -19.90 -22.39
C GLU A 112 -1.59 -20.01 -23.92
N THR A 113 -2.74 -20.13 -24.59
CA THR A 113 -2.78 -20.32 -26.05
C THR A 113 -2.56 -19.02 -26.81
N THR A 114 -3.06 -17.90 -26.27
CA THR A 114 -3.02 -16.58 -26.92
C THR A 114 -2.04 -15.61 -26.27
N GLY A 115 -1.59 -15.90 -25.03
CA GLY A 115 -0.74 -15.01 -24.25
C GLY A 115 -1.45 -13.72 -23.84
N GLN A 116 -2.79 -13.75 -23.76
CA GLN A 116 -3.63 -12.60 -23.45
C GLN A 116 -4.20 -12.71 -22.03
N ILE A 117 -4.39 -11.56 -21.37
CA ILE A 117 -5.01 -11.50 -20.05
C ILE A 117 -6.53 -11.65 -20.22
N LYS A 118 -7.07 -12.80 -19.82
CA LYS A 118 -8.50 -13.11 -19.94
C LYS A 118 -9.34 -12.39 -18.89
N ASP A 119 -8.85 -12.40 -17.66
CA ASP A 119 -9.48 -11.72 -16.54
C ASP A 119 -8.42 -11.11 -15.61
N ALA A 120 -8.78 -10.00 -15.00
CA ALA A 120 -7.96 -9.34 -14.00
C ALA A 120 -8.88 -8.95 -12.86
N LYS A 121 -8.49 -9.26 -11.62
CA LYS A 121 -9.21 -8.82 -10.43
C LYS A 121 -8.25 -8.20 -9.44
N PHE A 122 -8.76 -7.23 -8.70
CA PHE A 122 -8.00 -6.59 -7.65
C PHE A 122 -8.77 -6.58 -6.32
N LYS A 123 -7.98 -6.48 -5.26
CA LYS A 123 -8.42 -6.04 -3.93
C LYS A 123 -7.41 -5.03 -3.45
N THR A 124 -7.87 -3.89 -2.98
CA THR A 124 -6.98 -2.85 -2.50
C THR A 124 -7.52 -2.28 -1.19
N PHE A 125 -6.59 -1.90 -0.32
CA PHE A 125 -6.82 -1.15 0.89
C PHE A 125 -6.07 0.16 0.73
N GLY A 126 -6.74 1.29 0.87
CA GLY A 126 -6.09 2.56 0.65
C GLY A 126 -7.07 3.69 0.44
N CYS A 127 -6.55 4.82 -0.02
CA CYS A 127 -7.36 5.98 -0.35
C CYS A 127 -8.26 5.73 -1.58
N GLY A 128 -9.39 6.44 -1.68
CA GLY A 128 -10.33 6.27 -2.81
C GLY A 128 -9.69 6.49 -4.18
N SER A 129 -8.64 7.31 -4.27
CA SER A 129 -7.84 7.48 -5.48
C SER A 129 -7.08 6.20 -5.87
N ALA A 130 -6.53 5.46 -4.90
CA ALA A 130 -5.87 4.19 -5.16
C ALA A 130 -6.86 3.12 -5.64
N ILE A 131 -8.09 3.11 -5.10
CA ILE A 131 -9.18 2.24 -5.59
C ILE A 131 -9.51 2.56 -7.04
N ALA A 132 -9.69 3.85 -7.36
CA ALA A 132 -10.00 4.29 -8.72
C ALA A 132 -8.88 3.93 -9.71
N SER A 133 -7.62 4.21 -9.36
CA SER A 133 -6.45 3.86 -10.19
C SER A 133 -6.34 2.35 -10.41
N SER A 134 -6.62 1.54 -9.38
CA SER A 134 -6.60 0.08 -9.50
C SER A 134 -7.71 -0.43 -10.42
N SER A 135 -8.92 0.12 -10.29
CA SER A 135 -10.06 -0.24 -11.14
C SER A 135 -9.77 0.07 -12.61
N LEU A 136 -9.29 1.27 -12.90
CA LEU A 136 -8.94 1.66 -14.26
C LEU A 136 -7.81 0.78 -14.81
N ALA A 137 -6.77 0.56 -14.02
CA ALA A 137 -5.65 -0.30 -14.40
C ALA A 137 -6.11 -1.71 -14.80
N THR A 138 -7.03 -2.31 -14.05
CA THR A 138 -7.56 -3.65 -14.38
C THR A 138 -8.37 -3.70 -15.67
N GLU A 139 -9.07 -2.62 -16.02
CA GLU A 139 -9.77 -2.53 -17.31
C GLU A 139 -8.78 -2.38 -18.47
N MET A 140 -7.77 -1.53 -18.28
CA MET A 140 -6.76 -1.28 -19.30
C MET A 140 -5.93 -2.53 -19.63
N ILE A 141 -5.70 -3.44 -18.68
CA ILE A 141 -4.92 -4.67 -18.93
C ILE A 141 -5.77 -5.83 -19.44
N ARG A 142 -7.09 -5.81 -19.22
CA ARG A 142 -7.97 -6.90 -19.65
C ARG A 142 -8.01 -6.99 -21.18
N GLY A 143 -7.80 -8.18 -21.73
CA GLY A 143 -7.77 -8.42 -23.17
C GLY A 143 -6.46 -7.99 -23.87
N LYS A 144 -5.50 -7.42 -23.14
CA LYS A 144 -4.17 -7.11 -23.70
C LYS A 144 -3.22 -8.31 -23.59
N LYS A 145 -2.20 -8.32 -24.45
CA LYS A 145 -1.07 -9.25 -24.32
C LYS A 145 -0.20 -8.85 -23.13
N ILE A 146 0.49 -9.83 -22.54
CA ILE A 146 1.41 -9.61 -21.40
C ILE A 146 2.43 -8.50 -21.70
N GLU A 147 2.99 -8.47 -22.91
CA GLU A 147 3.98 -7.46 -23.31
C GLU A 147 3.39 -6.05 -23.34
N GLN A 148 2.14 -5.91 -23.81
CA GLN A 148 1.44 -4.63 -23.84
C GLN A 148 1.04 -4.18 -22.44
N ALA A 149 0.65 -5.12 -21.58
CA ALA A 149 0.35 -4.82 -20.18
C ALA A 149 1.61 -4.35 -19.42
N ALA A 150 2.79 -4.90 -19.74
CA ALA A 150 4.06 -4.46 -19.15
C ALA A 150 4.51 -3.07 -19.63
N GLN A 151 4.02 -2.60 -20.78
CA GLN A 151 4.33 -1.27 -21.31
C GLN A 151 3.45 -0.15 -20.73
N LEU A 152 2.40 -0.50 -19.97
CA LEU A 152 1.51 0.48 -19.37
C LEU A 152 2.24 1.28 -18.27
N LYS A 153 2.20 2.61 -18.37
CA LYS A 153 2.94 3.49 -17.45
C LYS A 153 2.00 4.23 -16.52
N ASN A 154 2.53 4.69 -15.38
CA ASN A 154 1.85 5.60 -14.47
C ASN A 154 1.31 6.88 -15.15
N THR A 155 1.94 7.33 -16.25
CA THR A 155 1.50 8.50 -17.03
C THR A 155 0.14 8.28 -17.66
N ASP A 156 -0.11 7.08 -18.20
CA ASP A 156 -1.37 6.77 -18.87
C ASP A 156 -2.53 6.76 -17.85
N ILE A 157 -2.29 6.16 -16.68
CA ILE A 157 -3.26 6.08 -15.58
C ILE A 157 -3.52 7.47 -14.98
N SER A 158 -2.48 8.29 -14.83
CA SER A 158 -2.61 9.63 -14.24
C SER A 158 -3.30 10.64 -15.17
N GLN A 159 -3.10 10.52 -16.48
CA GLN A 159 -3.76 11.35 -17.49
C GLN A 159 -5.26 11.06 -17.57
N GLU A 160 -5.65 9.78 -17.61
CA GLU A 160 -7.06 9.37 -17.73
C GLU A 160 -7.90 9.83 -16.52
N LEU A 161 -7.33 9.74 -15.32
CA LEU A 161 -7.98 10.15 -14.08
C LEU A 161 -7.75 11.64 -13.75
N ASN A 162 -6.95 12.34 -14.56
CA ASN A 162 -6.54 13.74 -14.38
C ASN A 162 -6.12 14.05 -12.93
N LEU A 163 -5.26 13.21 -12.36
CA LEU A 163 -4.90 13.32 -10.94
C LEU A 163 -4.03 14.55 -10.69
N PRO A 164 -4.29 15.30 -9.59
CA PRO A 164 -3.37 16.34 -9.14
C PRO A 164 -2.02 15.73 -8.70
N PRO A 165 -0.92 16.51 -8.73
CA PRO A 165 0.44 15.99 -8.52
C PRO A 165 0.66 15.30 -7.17
N VAL A 166 -0.13 15.67 -6.16
CA VAL A 166 -0.09 15.07 -4.81
C VAL A 166 -0.47 13.57 -4.81
N LYS A 167 -1.25 13.12 -5.80
CA LYS A 167 -1.81 11.75 -5.86
C LYS A 167 -1.15 10.83 -6.89
N ILE A 168 -0.03 11.24 -7.49
CA ILE A 168 0.70 10.44 -8.48
C ILE A 168 1.21 9.10 -7.91
N HIS A 169 1.44 9.00 -6.60
CA HIS A 169 1.85 7.75 -5.94
C HIS A 169 0.86 6.59 -6.17
N CYS A 170 -0.44 6.88 -6.31
CA CYS A 170 -1.46 5.87 -6.60
C CYS A 170 -1.28 5.24 -7.99
N SER A 171 -0.84 6.04 -8.98
CA SER A 171 -0.58 5.57 -10.34
C SER A 171 0.71 4.76 -10.42
N VAL A 172 1.75 5.16 -9.68
CA VAL A 172 3.00 4.40 -9.58
C VAL A 172 2.76 3.05 -8.91
N LEU A 173 1.97 3.01 -7.84
CA LEU A 173 1.64 1.75 -7.16
C LEU A 173 0.87 0.78 -8.07
N ALA A 174 -0.03 1.29 -8.92
CA ALA A 174 -0.76 0.48 -9.89
C ALA A 174 0.17 -0.11 -10.97
N GLU A 175 1.13 0.66 -11.47
CA GLU A 175 2.16 0.20 -12.40
C GLU A 175 3.03 -0.91 -11.78
N GLU A 176 3.56 -0.67 -10.57
CA GLU A 176 4.36 -1.65 -9.81
C GLU A 176 3.58 -2.97 -9.62
N ALA A 177 2.27 -2.88 -9.34
CA ALA A 177 1.40 -4.05 -9.15
C ALA A 177 1.21 -4.87 -10.43
N ILE A 178 1.08 -4.22 -11.59
CA ILE A 178 0.95 -4.91 -12.89
C ILE A 178 2.25 -5.64 -13.23
N GLN A 179 3.39 -4.97 -13.10
CA GLN A 179 4.70 -5.56 -13.38
C GLN A 179 4.96 -6.76 -12.48
N ALA A 180 4.72 -6.61 -11.16
CA ALA A 180 4.88 -7.70 -10.21
C ALA A 180 3.96 -8.90 -10.50
N ALA A 181 2.73 -8.68 -10.97
CA ALA A 181 1.79 -9.75 -11.29
C ALA A 181 2.21 -10.51 -12.56
N ILE A 182 2.75 -9.80 -13.55
CA ILE A 182 3.32 -10.38 -14.77
C ILE A 182 4.58 -11.19 -14.43
N ASP A 183 5.43 -10.69 -13.55
CA ASP A 183 6.64 -11.38 -13.13
C ASP A 183 6.32 -12.65 -12.34
N ASP A 184 5.32 -12.63 -11.46
CA ASP A 184 4.82 -13.85 -10.79
C ASP A 184 4.31 -14.89 -11.79
N TYR A 185 3.57 -14.45 -12.82
CA TYR A 185 3.13 -15.35 -13.90
C TYR A 185 4.31 -15.94 -14.68
N LYS A 186 5.26 -15.11 -15.11
CA LYS A 186 6.47 -15.57 -15.84
C LYS A 186 7.30 -16.54 -15.01
N LYS A 187 7.45 -16.26 -13.71
CA LYS A 187 8.11 -17.17 -12.77
C LYS A 187 7.39 -18.51 -12.73
N LYS A 188 6.06 -18.55 -12.56
CA LYS A 188 5.30 -19.82 -12.54
C LYS A 188 5.41 -20.63 -13.83
N GLN A 189 5.58 -19.98 -14.98
CA GLN A 189 5.79 -20.65 -16.26
C GLN A 189 7.23 -21.14 -16.47
N GLY A 190 8.23 -20.44 -15.92
CA GLY A 190 9.64 -20.82 -15.99
C GLY A 190 10.15 -21.69 -14.83
N SER A 191 9.46 -21.69 -13.68
CA SER A 191 9.85 -22.37 -12.45
C SER A 191 8.70 -23.20 -11.88
N SER A 192 8.65 -24.48 -12.27
CA SER A 192 8.08 -25.54 -11.43
C SER A 192 8.99 -25.88 -10.24
N SER A 193 9.59 -24.88 -9.59
CA SER A 193 10.34 -24.98 -8.33
C SER A 193 10.70 -23.56 -7.83
N GLU A 194 10.14 -23.18 -6.68
CA GLU A 194 10.39 -21.93 -5.93
C GLU A 194 9.94 -20.63 -6.65
N SER A 195 9.17 -19.73 -6.04
CA SER A 195 9.23 -19.25 -4.66
C SER A 195 7.88 -18.70 -4.19
N GLY A 196 7.51 -19.01 -2.95
CA GLY A 196 6.59 -18.19 -2.17
C GLY A 196 7.35 -17.04 -1.51
N ALA A 197 6.74 -15.85 -1.55
CA ALA A 197 7.06 -14.66 -0.76
C ALA A 197 8.38 -13.92 -1.05
N PRO A 198 8.32 -12.59 -1.07
CA PRO A 198 9.04 -11.86 -0.05
C PRO A 198 8.05 -11.08 0.81
N ALA A 199 7.94 -11.47 2.07
CA ALA A 199 7.41 -10.60 3.11
C ALA A 199 8.57 -9.72 3.58
N GLY A 200 8.45 -8.41 3.31
CA GLY A 200 9.04 -7.31 4.07
C GLY A 200 10.56 -7.35 4.31
N GLU A 201 11.31 -6.64 3.47
CA GLU A 201 12.56 -6.04 3.93
C GLU A 201 12.28 -4.59 4.31
N GLN A 202 12.20 -4.35 5.63
CA GLN A 202 12.25 -3.01 6.20
C GLN A 202 13.73 -2.63 6.31
N THR A 203 14.24 -1.88 5.33
CA THR A 203 15.50 -1.15 5.48
C THR A 203 15.25 0.08 6.35
N THR A 204 15.53 0.00 7.65
CA THR A 204 15.78 1.20 8.47
C THR A 204 17.28 1.32 8.68
N ALA A 205 17.94 2.02 7.75
CA ALA A 205 19.30 2.52 7.90
C ALA A 205 19.28 4.06 7.89
N ALA A 206 19.53 4.62 9.08
CA ALA A 206 20.28 5.84 9.39
C ALA A 206 20.04 7.16 8.64
N ALA A 207 19.55 8.17 9.39
CA ALA A 207 20.00 9.58 9.48
C ALA A 207 19.02 10.30 10.45
N GLY A 208 19.36 11.10 11.45
CA GLY A 208 20.58 11.71 11.96
C GLY A 208 20.13 12.89 12.83
N ALA A 209 20.65 13.02 14.05
CA ALA A 209 20.81 14.24 14.87
C ALA A 209 21.38 13.86 16.24
#